data_AF-A0AAD7QD87-F1
#
_entry.id   AF-A0AAD7QD87-F1
#
_cell.length_a   1.000
_cell.length_b   1.000
_cell.length_c   1.000
_cell.angle_alpha   90.00
_cell.angle_beta   90.00
_cell.angle_gamma   90.00
#
_symmetry.space_group_name_H-M   'P 1'
#
loop_
_entity.id
_entity.type
_entity.pdbx_description
1 polymer ?
#
loop_
_entity_poly.entity_id
_entity_poly.type
_entity_poly.pdbx_seq_one_letter_code
_entity_poly.pdbx_strand_id
1 'polypeptide(L)'
;MTKAKENKYLDSLACRAMFGTLQLQTEIEEVDDSMVCRLKKMSQELNRRFVAVDLRTDMLQKQGCQKRGVNGVKSCYTAQDAGEFLKKIGFGRDTVIYVTQPRWHSNLVALRHIFPKTYTKQDGIIQADKKAKFLSSGSSEYEKVMDLSIGAQSDIFVPAIFSLIYANVAGMRIASGKTQILVPDLINTSSSASDYISPYVS
;
A
#
# COMPACT_ATOMS: atom_id res chain seq x y z
N MET A 1 -31.29 -22.76 5.17
CA MET A 1 -30.08 -22.44 4.37
C MET A 1 -29.66 -23.71 3.64
N THR A 2 -29.26 -23.65 2.37
CA THR A 2 -28.85 -24.84 1.60
C THR A 2 -27.43 -25.26 1.97
N LYS A 3 -27.14 -26.57 2.05
CA LYS A 3 -25.81 -27.14 2.38
C LYS A 3 -24.65 -26.51 1.58
N ALA A 4 -24.89 -26.09 0.34
CA ALA A 4 -23.89 -25.41 -0.49
C ALA A 4 -23.46 -24.03 0.05
N LYS A 5 -24.37 -23.28 0.71
CA LYS A 5 -24.06 -22.01 1.37
C LYS A 5 -23.30 -22.21 2.68
N GLU A 6 -23.60 -23.29 3.42
CA GLU A 6 -22.87 -23.66 4.65
C GLU A 6 -21.41 -24.06 4.35
N ASN A 7 -21.17 -24.88 3.31
CA ASN A 7 -19.81 -25.22 2.90
C ASN A 7 -18.99 -23.98 2.52
N LYS A 8 -19.55 -23.06 1.72
CA LYS A 8 -18.86 -21.83 1.32
C LYS A 8 -18.51 -20.93 2.51
N TYR A 9 -19.36 -20.88 3.53
CA TYR A 9 -19.09 -20.14 4.76
C TYR A 9 -17.95 -20.78 5.57
N LEU A 10 -17.98 -22.11 5.74
CA LEU A 10 -16.91 -22.84 6.43
C LEU A 10 -15.56 -22.72 5.70
N ASP A 11 -15.55 -22.77 4.37
CA ASP A 11 -14.36 -22.54 3.56
C ASP A 11 -13.81 -21.12 3.74
N SER A 12 -14.69 -20.12 3.81
CA SER A 12 -14.29 -18.72 4.04
C SER A 12 -13.71 -18.51 5.45
N LEU A 13 -14.28 -19.17 6.46
CA LEU A 13 -13.80 -19.13 7.84
C LEU A 13 -12.44 -19.82 7.97
N ALA A 14 -12.28 -20.99 7.33
CA ALA A 14 -11.03 -21.72 7.28
C ALA A 14 -9.92 -20.93 6.58
N CYS A 15 -10.22 -20.33 5.43
CA CYS A 15 -9.28 -19.45 4.71
C CYS A 15 -8.84 -18.26 5.57
N ARG A 16 -9.80 -17.61 6.25
CA ARG A 16 -9.48 -16.50 7.17
C ARG A 16 -8.62 -16.96 8.35
N ALA A 17 -8.91 -18.13 8.93
CA ALA A 17 -8.11 -18.70 10.01
C ALA A 17 -6.68 -19.00 9.56
N MET A 18 -6.50 -19.68 8.41
CA MET A 18 -5.18 -19.97 7.85
C MET A 18 -4.39 -18.71 7.48
N PHE A 19 -5.07 -17.71 6.92
CA PHE A 19 -4.43 -16.43 6.61
C PHE A 19 -3.98 -15.71 7.89
N GLY A 20 -4.81 -15.75 8.93
CA GLY A 20 -4.51 -15.16 10.24
C GLY A 20 -3.34 -15.81 10.98
N THR A 21 -2.95 -17.05 10.63
CA THR A 21 -1.77 -17.71 11.22
C THR A 21 -0.46 -17.35 10.52
N LEU A 22 -0.49 -16.63 9.39
CA LEU A 22 0.72 -16.16 8.73
C LEU A 22 1.33 -15.02 9.55
N GLN A 23 2.51 -15.25 10.10
CA GLN A 23 3.28 -14.27 10.86
C GLN A 23 4.61 -13.96 10.17
N LEU A 24 5.07 -12.73 10.32
CA LEU A 24 6.39 -12.32 9.86
C LEU A 24 7.47 -12.97 10.71
N GLN A 25 8.65 -13.16 10.14
CA GLN A 25 9.83 -13.49 10.93
C GLN A 25 10.13 -12.31 11.87
N THR A 26 10.48 -12.60 13.12
CA THR A 26 10.72 -11.60 14.16
C THR A 26 11.72 -10.53 13.71
N GLU A 27 12.78 -10.90 12.99
CA GLU A 27 13.77 -9.90 12.55
C GLU A 27 13.24 -8.95 11.46
N ILE A 28 12.21 -9.34 10.71
CA ILE A 28 11.53 -8.48 9.73
C ILE A 28 10.53 -7.59 10.46
N GLU A 29 9.77 -8.16 11.40
CA GLU A 29 8.79 -7.44 12.22
C GLU A 29 9.45 -6.27 12.98
N GLU A 30 10.61 -6.49 13.61
CA GLU A 30 11.38 -5.43 14.28
C GLU A 30 11.76 -4.28 13.35
N VAL A 31 12.13 -4.59 12.10
CA VAL A 31 12.48 -3.57 11.11
C VAL A 31 11.24 -2.82 10.67
N ASP A 32 10.16 -3.52 10.34
CA ASP A 32 8.89 -2.91 9.93
C ASP A 32 8.32 -2.00 11.02
N ASP A 33 8.32 -2.44 12.28
CA ASP A 33 7.86 -1.64 13.41
C ASP A 33 8.69 -0.37 13.58
N SER A 34 10.01 -0.48 13.40
CA SER A 34 10.91 0.67 13.39
C SER A 34 10.58 1.64 12.26
N MET A 35 10.32 1.12 11.05
CA MET A 35 9.94 1.93 9.89
C MET A 35 8.60 2.63 10.11
N VAL A 36 7.58 1.92 10.59
CA VAL A 36 6.25 2.46 10.90
C VAL A 36 6.37 3.54 11.97
N CYS A 37 7.11 3.28 13.05
CA CYS A 37 7.35 4.27 14.12
C CYS A 37 7.99 5.54 13.56
N ARG A 38 8.99 5.39 12.69
CA ARG A 38 9.70 6.51 12.06
C ARG A 38 8.80 7.32 11.13
N LEU A 39 8.05 6.66 10.24
CA LEU A 39 7.10 7.31 9.33
C LEU A 39 6.03 8.10 10.10
N LYS A 40 5.50 7.52 11.19
CA LYS A 40 4.54 8.21 12.07
C LYS A 40 5.18 9.42 12.77
N LYS A 41 6.41 9.32 13.28
CA LYS A 41 7.13 10.44 13.91
C LYS A 41 7.40 11.59 12.93
N MET A 42 7.58 11.30 11.65
CA MET A 42 7.80 12.30 10.60
C MET A 42 6.51 13.04 10.20
N SER A 43 5.36 12.47 10.57
CA SER A 43 4.06 13.11 10.38
C SER A 43 3.81 14.16 11.45
N GLN A 44 3.64 15.40 11.00
CA GLN A 44 3.31 16.55 11.85
C GLN A 44 1.80 16.67 12.09
N GLU A 45 0.98 15.75 11.54
CA GLU A 45 -0.45 15.69 11.84
C GLU A 45 -0.68 15.31 13.31
N LEU A 46 -1.76 15.81 13.91
CA LEU A 46 -2.15 15.49 15.30
C LEU A 46 -2.23 13.98 15.56
N ASN A 47 -2.66 13.21 14.55
CA ASN A 47 -2.80 11.76 14.62
C ASN A 47 -1.56 10.99 14.12
N ARG A 48 -0.49 11.71 13.74
CA ARG A 48 0.79 11.13 13.25
C ARG A 48 0.60 10.07 12.16
N ARG A 49 -0.31 10.33 11.22
CA ARG A 49 -0.68 9.37 10.18
C ARG A 49 0.26 9.42 8.99
N PHE A 50 0.38 8.30 8.28
CA PHE A 50 1.02 8.25 6.98
C PHE A 50 0.22 7.39 5.99
N VAL A 51 0.43 7.65 4.70
CA VAL A 51 -0.18 6.90 3.61
C VAL A 51 0.87 6.00 2.97
N ALA A 52 0.55 4.72 2.80
CA ALA A 52 1.34 3.81 1.99
C ALA A 52 0.73 3.72 0.58
N VAL A 53 1.54 3.98 -0.45
CA VAL A 53 1.13 3.92 -1.85
C VAL A 53 1.88 2.79 -2.54
N ASP A 54 1.14 1.78 -3.02
CA ASP A 54 1.72 0.65 -3.74
C ASP A 54 2.02 1.02 -5.20
N LEU A 55 3.25 1.49 -5.47
CA LEU A 55 3.73 1.93 -6.78
C LEU A 55 5.00 1.15 -7.15
N ARG A 56 4.83 -0.04 -7.72
CA ARG A 56 5.94 -0.86 -8.22
C ARG A 56 6.23 -0.59 -9.68
N THR A 57 7.28 0.19 -9.91
CA THR A 57 7.64 0.72 -11.23
C THR A 57 8.13 -0.33 -12.23
N ASP A 58 8.74 -1.41 -11.74
CA ASP A 58 9.15 -2.56 -12.53
C ASP A 58 7.93 -3.28 -13.13
N MET A 59 6.81 -3.34 -12.40
CA MET A 59 5.54 -3.87 -12.89
C MET A 59 4.85 -2.90 -13.86
N LEU A 60 4.86 -1.60 -13.56
CA LEU A 60 4.31 -0.57 -14.46
C LEU A 60 5.02 -0.56 -15.83
N GLN A 61 6.33 -0.76 -15.84
CA GLN A 61 7.14 -0.81 -17.07
C GLN A 61 6.96 -2.12 -17.83
N LYS A 62 6.84 -3.26 -17.14
CA LYS A 62 6.71 -4.59 -17.77
C LYS A 62 5.32 -4.87 -18.34
N GLN A 63 4.26 -4.48 -17.64
CA GLN A 63 2.89 -4.76 -18.11
C GLN A 63 2.36 -3.67 -19.05
N GLY A 64 2.98 -2.49 -19.06
CA GLY A 64 2.44 -1.31 -19.73
C GLY A 64 1.15 -0.89 -19.06
N CYS A 65 1.06 0.36 -18.61
CA CYS A 65 -0.19 0.82 -18.02
C CYS A 65 -1.25 1.07 -19.10
N GLN A 66 -1.77 -0.01 -19.67
CA GLN A 66 -2.69 0.01 -20.80
C GLN A 66 -4.05 0.53 -20.33
N LYS A 67 -4.52 1.58 -21.02
CA LYS A 67 -5.85 2.17 -20.86
C LYS A 67 -6.90 1.20 -21.38
N ARG A 68 -7.38 0.26 -20.56
CA ARG A 68 -8.71 -0.39 -20.64
C ARG A 68 -8.86 -1.43 -19.55
N GLY A 69 -9.30 -1.00 -18.36
CA GLY A 69 -10.05 -1.90 -17.49
C GLY A 69 -11.50 -1.99 -17.95
N VAL A 70 -12.18 -3.06 -17.55
CA VAL A 70 -13.64 -3.20 -17.71
C VAL A 70 -14.30 -2.04 -16.96
N ASN A 71 -15.21 -1.32 -17.61
CA ASN A 71 -15.95 -0.15 -17.09
C ASN A 71 -15.16 1.17 -16.95
N GLY A 72 -14.01 1.34 -17.64
CA GLY A 72 -13.30 2.62 -17.70
C GLY A 72 -12.30 2.88 -16.57
N VAL A 73 -12.31 2.07 -15.51
CA VAL A 73 -11.31 2.10 -14.44
C VAL A 73 -9.94 1.69 -15.00
N LYS A 74 -8.87 2.42 -14.70
CA LYS A 74 -7.52 2.04 -15.13
C LYS A 74 -7.06 0.81 -14.33
N SER A 75 -6.36 -0.13 -14.97
CA SER A 75 -5.75 -1.30 -14.30
C SER A 75 -4.51 -0.93 -13.47
N CYS A 76 -4.02 0.30 -13.64
CA CYS A 76 -2.90 0.85 -12.90
C CYS A 76 -2.87 2.38 -12.98
N TYR A 77 -2.09 2.97 -12.09
CA TYR A 77 -1.95 4.41 -11.89
C TYR A 77 -0.48 4.76 -11.76
N THR A 78 -0.10 5.88 -12.35
CA THR A 78 1.24 6.45 -12.22
C THR A 78 1.41 7.12 -10.86
N ALA A 79 2.63 7.49 -10.50
CA ALA A 79 2.89 8.27 -9.30
C ALA A 79 2.20 9.66 -9.33
N GLN A 80 2.06 10.25 -10.53
CA GLN A 80 1.29 11.48 -10.72
C GLN A 80 -0.20 11.24 -10.48
N ASP A 81 -0.79 10.20 -11.08
CA ASP A 81 -2.19 9.84 -10.89
C ASP A 81 -2.52 9.65 -9.39
N ALA A 82 -1.65 8.93 -8.65
CA ALA A 82 -1.81 8.72 -7.22
C ALA A 82 -1.73 10.03 -6.41
N GLY A 83 -0.80 10.92 -6.78
CA GLY A 83 -0.66 12.22 -6.12
C GLY A 83 -1.85 13.14 -6.37
N GLU A 84 -2.33 13.23 -7.60
CA GLU A 84 -3.51 14.01 -7.98
C GLU A 84 -4.77 13.46 -7.29
N PHE A 85 -4.92 12.14 -7.24
CA PHE A 85 -6.00 11.47 -6.52
C PHE A 85 -6.02 11.84 -5.03
N LEU A 86 -4.90 11.70 -4.33
CA LEU A 86 -4.80 12.04 -2.91
C LEU A 86 -5.11 13.52 -2.66
N LYS A 87 -4.58 14.41 -3.50
CA LYS A 87 -4.89 15.84 -3.42
C LYS A 87 -6.40 16.11 -3.64
N LYS A 88 -7.01 15.43 -4.61
CA LYS A 88 -8.45 15.56 -4.95
C LYS A 88 -9.34 15.25 -3.75
N ILE A 89 -9.01 14.23 -2.98
CA ILE A 89 -9.80 13.78 -1.82
C ILE A 89 -9.41 14.47 -0.50
N GLY A 90 -8.58 15.53 -0.58
CA GLY A 90 -8.32 16.43 0.55
C GLY A 90 -7.04 16.17 1.35
N PHE A 91 -6.12 15.31 0.89
CA PHE A 91 -4.82 15.18 1.55
C PHE A 91 -3.97 16.44 1.35
N GLY A 92 -3.40 16.93 2.45
CA GLY A 92 -2.58 18.14 2.47
C GLY A 92 -1.14 17.88 2.04
N ARG A 93 -0.44 18.93 1.61
CA ARG A 93 0.95 18.85 1.12
C ARG A 93 1.93 18.23 2.13
N ASP A 94 1.65 18.37 3.42
CA ASP A 94 2.45 17.85 4.53
C ASP A 94 2.19 16.39 4.89
N THR A 95 1.29 15.70 4.18
CA THR A 95 1.04 14.27 4.37
C THR A 95 2.33 13.47 4.08
N VAL A 96 2.66 12.57 4.99
CA VAL A 96 3.79 11.63 4.84
C VAL A 96 3.36 10.47 3.95
N ILE A 97 4.09 10.27 2.85
CA ILE A 97 3.84 9.20 1.88
C ILE A 97 4.99 8.21 1.92
N TYR A 98 4.69 6.93 2.16
CA TYR A 98 5.61 5.83 1.92
C TYR A 98 5.26 5.18 0.58
N VAL A 99 6.26 4.94 -0.26
CA VAL A 99 6.08 4.30 -1.57
C VAL A 99 6.75 2.93 -1.55
N THR A 100 6.05 1.89 -2.05
CA THR A 100 6.55 0.50 -2.15
C THR A 100 7.61 0.32 -3.25
N GLN A 101 8.56 1.25 -3.32
CA GLN A 101 9.69 1.21 -4.23
C GLN A 101 10.98 1.00 -3.43
N PRO A 102 11.89 0.13 -3.88
CA PRO A 102 13.13 -0.11 -3.14
C PRO A 102 14.04 1.11 -3.13
N ARG A 103 14.10 1.86 -4.23
CA ARG A 103 14.97 3.02 -4.40
C ARG A 103 14.23 4.18 -5.04
N TRP A 104 14.75 5.38 -4.86
CA TRP A 104 14.27 6.56 -5.56
C TRP A 104 14.40 6.39 -7.09
N HIS A 105 13.39 6.83 -7.83
CA HIS A 105 13.38 6.83 -9.29
C HIS A 105 12.70 8.09 -9.82
N SER A 106 13.08 8.53 -11.02
CA SER A 106 12.62 9.81 -11.62
C SER A 106 11.10 9.89 -11.81
N ASN A 107 10.42 8.76 -11.93
CA ASN A 107 8.96 8.71 -12.04
C ASN A 107 8.22 9.10 -10.74
N LEU A 108 8.92 9.15 -9.58
CA LEU A 108 8.35 9.63 -8.32
C LEU A 108 8.42 11.15 -8.16
N VAL A 109 9.09 11.87 -9.06
CA VAL A 109 9.29 13.32 -8.97
C VAL A 109 7.95 14.06 -8.91
N ALA A 110 6.98 13.68 -9.74
CA ALA A 110 5.65 14.29 -9.73
C ALA A 110 4.94 14.11 -8.38
N LEU A 111 4.99 12.90 -7.80
CA LEU A 111 4.39 12.62 -6.50
C LEU A 111 5.05 13.46 -5.40
N ARG A 112 6.38 13.59 -5.40
CA ARG A 112 7.11 14.39 -4.41
C ARG A 112 6.93 15.89 -4.60
N HIS A 113 6.62 16.36 -5.80
CA HIS A 113 6.24 17.76 -6.00
C HIS A 113 4.90 18.08 -5.29
N ILE A 114 3.95 17.14 -5.37
CA ILE A 114 2.64 17.24 -4.71
C ILE A 114 2.77 17.02 -3.19
N PHE A 115 3.51 16.00 -2.76
CA PHE A 115 3.75 15.64 -1.36
C PHE A 115 5.26 15.58 -1.08
N PRO A 116 5.91 16.68 -0.67
CA PRO A 116 7.36 16.74 -0.45
C PRO A 116 7.91 15.70 0.53
N LYS A 117 7.08 15.24 1.48
CA LYS A 117 7.39 14.19 2.45
C LYS A 117 7.10 12.78 1.90
N THR A 118 7.61 12.50 0.69
CA THR A 118 7.53 11.19 0.04
C THR A 118 8.83 10.42 0.26
N TYR A 119 8.73 9.19 0.75
CA TYR A 119 9.86 8.35 1.14
C TYR A 119 9.78 6.95 0.51
N THR A 120 10.94 6.42 0.19
CA THR A 120 11.18 5.02 -0.19
C THR A 120 11.98 4.31 0.91
N LYS A 121 12.20 3.00 0.78
CA LYS A 121 12.99 2.20 1.73
C LYS A 121 14.40 2.78 2.00
N GLN A 122 15.01 3.42 0.99
CA GLN A 122 16.37 3.93 1.06
C GLN A 122 16.51 5.31 1.70
N ASP A 123 15.42 6.09 1.82
CA ASP A 123 15.40 7.48 2.29
C ASP A 123 15.56 7.61 3.82
N GLY A 124 16.39 6.76 4.42
CA GLY A 124 16.66 6.75 5.85
C GLY A 124 15.54 6.14 6.71
N ILE A 125 14.53 5.52 6.09
CA ILE A 125 13.44 4.84 6.82
C ILE A 125 13.96 3.57 7.50
N ILE A 126 14.77 2.78 6.79
CA ILE A 126 15.49 1.61 7.36
C ILE A 126 16.80 2.08 8.02
N GLN A 127 17.11 1.56 9.20
CA GLN A 127 18.35 1.83 9.93
C GLN A 127 19.58 1.33 9.15
N ALA A 128 20.69 2.07 9.19
CA ALA A 128 21.85 1.84 8.31
C ALA A 128 22.48 0.45 8.50
N ASP A 129 22.55 -0.04 9.73
CA ASP A 129 23.03 -1.38 10.10
C ASP A 129 22.11 -2.50 9.57
N LYS A 130 20.81 -2.25 9.46
CA LYS A 130 19.82 -3.20 8.93
C LYS A 130 19.73 -3.20 7.40
N LYS A 131 20.04 -2.07 6.73
CA LYS A 131 20.01 -1.97 5.26
C LYS A 131 20.86 -3.05 4.59
N ALA A 132 22.03 -3.35 5.16
CA ALA A 132 22.95 -4.33 4.61
C ALA A 132 22.31 -5.73 4.46
N LYS A 133 21.51 -6.14 5.44
CA LYS A 133 20.85 -7.45 5.46
C LYS A 133 19.64 -7.52 4.53
N PHE A 134 18.81 -6.47 4.53
CA PHE A 134 17.48 -6.51 3.89
C PHE A 134 17.40 -5.86 2.50
N LEU A 135 18.37 -5.02 2.11
CA LEU A 135 18.37 -4.28 0.83
C LEU A 135 19.56 -4.60 -0.09
N SER A 136 20.60 -5.31 0.37
CA SER A 136 21.85 -5.51 -0.40
C SER A 136 21.90 -6.81 -1.18
N SER A 137 21.09 -7.80 -0.80
CA SER A 137 21.20 -9.18 -1.29
C SER A 137 20.55 -9.40 -2.66
N GLY A 138 19.93 -8.38 -3.28
CA GLY A 138 19.11 -8.60 -4.47
C GLY A 138 17.91 -9.53 -4.22
N SER A 139 17.65 -9.95 -2.98
CA SER A 139 16.50 -10.77 -2.63
C SER A 139 15.27 -9.87 -2.57
N SER A 140 14.59 -9.75 -3.72
CA SER A 140 13.36 -8.97 -3.83
C SER A 140 12.27 -9.40 -2.85
N GLU A 141 12.37 -10.58 -2.23
CA GLU A 141 11.37 -11.12 -1.31
C GLU A 141 11.31 -10.37 0.03
N TYR A 142 12.43 -10.05 0.69
CA TYR A 142 12.40 -9.25 1.92
C TYR A 142 11.80 -7.86 1.66
N GLU A 143 12.17 -7.24 0.54
CA GLU A 143 11.62 -5.94 0.14
C GLU A 143 10.10 -6.00 -0.08
N LYS A 144 9.60 -7.04 -0.75
CA LYS A 144 8.16 -7.26 -0.96
C LYS A 144 7.42 -7.53 0.34
N VAL A 145 8.01 -8.32 1.24
CA VAL A 145 7.42 -8.65 2.54
C VAL A 145 7.30 -7.39 3.40
N MET A 146 8.35 -6.55 3.46
CA MET A 146 8.30 -5.27 4.15
C MET A 146 7.25 -4.32 3.52
N ASP A 147 7.17 -4.24 2.20
CA ASP A 147 6.13 -3.43 1.53
C ASP A 147 4.71 -3.90 1.86
N LEU A 148 4.50 -5.22 1.88
CA LEU A 148 3.24 -5.85 2.24
C LEU A 148 2.87 -5.56 3.69
N SER A 149 3.84 -5.70 4.61
CA SER A 149 3.66 -5.39 6.03
C SER A 149 3.36 -3.92 6.27
N ILE A 150 4.15 -2.99 5.71
CA ILE A 150 3.93 -1.55 5.85
C ILE A 150 2.59 -1.13 5.25
N GLY A 151 2.21 -1.68 4.10
CA GLY A 151 0.89 -1.46 3.50
C GLY A 151 -0.25 -1.95 4.40
N ALA A 152 -0.06 -3.08 5.10
CA ALA A 152 -1.03 -3.58 6.06
C ALA A 152 -1.09 -2.71 7.34
N GLN A 153 0.05 -2.15 7.76
CA GLN A 153 0.17 -1.39 8.99
C GLN A 153 -0.19 0.10 8.87
N SER A 154 -0.07 0.68 7.67
CA SER A 154 -0.30 2.10 7.40
C SER A 154 -1.70 2.57 7.78
N ASP A 155 -1.85 3.87 8.02
CA ASP A 155 -3.16 4.42 8.39
C ASP A 155 -4.10 4.42 7.17
N ILE A 156 -3.58 4.74 5.98
CA ILE A 156 -4.27 4.58 4.69
C ILE A 156 -3.38 3.79 3.73
N PHE A 157 -3.99 2.89 2.96
CA PHE A 157 -3.33 2.17 1.88
C PHE A 157 -3.93 2.53 0.52
N VAL A 158 -3.08 2.83 -0.47
CA VAL A 158 -3.49 3.21 -1.83
C VAL A 158 -2.82 2.27 -2.84
N PRO A 159 -3.55 1.31 -3.42
CA PRO A 159 -3.01 0.46 -4.47
C PRO A 159 -2.97 1.20 -5.80
N ALA A 160 -1.79 1.42 -6.38
CA ALA A 160 -1.70 1.98 -7.72
C ALA A 160 -1.76 0.90 -8.82
N ILE A 161 -1.77 -0.40 -8.46
CA ILE A 161 -1.85 -1.52 -9.40
C ILE A 161 -2.72 -2.61 -8.79
N PHE A 162 -3.58 -3.24 -9.60
CA PHE A 162 -4.24 -4.47 -9.21
C PHE A 162 -3.23 -5.64 -9.21
N SER A 163 -2.71 -5.98 -8.04
CA SER A 163 -1.66 -6.99 -7.87
C SER A 163 -1.96 -7.95 -6.73
N LEU A 164 -1.23 -9.07 -6.68
CA LEU A 164 -1.29 -10.00 -5.53
C LEU A 164 -0.91 -9.32 -4.21
N ILE A 165 -0.03 -8.30 -4.24
CA ILE A 165 0.29 -7.53 -3.03
C ILE A 165 -0.94 -6.77 -2.55
N TYR A 166 -1.68 -6.11 -3.44
CA TYR A 166 -2.92 -5.44 -3.07
C TYR A 166 -3.90 -6.43 -2.43
N ALA A 167 -4.15 -7.58 -3.04
CA ALA A 167 -5.06 -8.59 -2.48
C ALA A 167 -4.62 -9.06 -1.06
N ASN A 168 -3.33 -9.32 -0.87
CA ASN A 168 -2.79 -9.74 0.44
C ASN A 168 -2.87 -8.62 1.49
N VAL A 169 -2.48 -7.39 1.14
CA VAL A 169 -2.61 -6.23 2.03
C VAL A 169 -4.07 -6.01 2.43
N ALA A 170 -5.00 -6.13 1.48
CA ALA A 170 -6.42 -6.04 1.77
C ALA A 170 -6.87 -7.12 2.76
N GLY A 171 -6.44 -8.38 2.57
CA GLY A 171 -6.70 -9.47 3.51
C GLY A 171 -6.20 -9.18 4.94
N MET A 172 -4.95 -8.72 5.09
CA MET A 172 -4.39 -8.38 6.41
C MET A 172 -5.11 -7.21 7.07
N ARG A 173 -5.48 -6.21 6.27
CA ARG A 173 -6.22 -5.03 6.74
C ARG A 173 -7.64 -5.38 7.17
N ILE A 174 -8.33 -6.26 6.45
CA ILE A 174 -9.65 -6.80 6.86
C ILE A 174 -9.52 -7.57 8.17
N ALA A 175 -8.51 -8.44 8.29
CA ALA A 175 -8.28 -9.21 9.51
C ALA A 175 -8.03 -8.33 10.74
N SER A 176 -7.33 -7.20 10.57
CA SER A 176 -7.00 -6.23 11.62
C SER A 176 -7.98 -5.06 11.76
N GLY A 177 -9.06 -5.02 10.98
CA GLY A 177 -10.06 -3.93 11.00
C GLY A 177 -9.59 -2.60 10.39
N LYS A 178 -8.45 -2.57 9.69
CA LYS A 178 -7.88 -1.37 9.04
C LYS A 178 -8.42 -1.15 7.63
N THR A 179 -9.73 -0.96 7.49
CA THR A 179 -10.42 -0.93 6.19
C THR A 179 -10.19 0.32 5.33
N GLN A 180 -9.35 1.26 5.76
CA GLN A 180 -9.00 2.46 5.00
C GLN A 180 -8.08 2.12 3.82
N ILE A 181 -8.69 1.57 2.75
CA ILE A 181 -8.03 1.24 1.49
C ILE A 181 -8.71 2.05 0.39
N LEU A 182 -7.97 2.97 -0.22
CA LEU A 182 -8.50 3.92 -1.20
C LEU A 182 -7.94 3.60 -2.58
N VAL A 183 -8.79 3.10 -3.47
CA VAL A 183 -8.41 2.77 -4.85
C VAL A 183 -8.56 4.04 -5.69
N PRO A 184 -7.49 4.49 -6.37
CA PRO A 184 -7.60 5.66 -7.24
C PRO A 184 -8.67 5.43 -8.32
N ASP A 185 -9.48 6.45 -8.56
CA ASP A 185 -10.31 6.59 -9.76
C ASP A 185 -10.31 8.06 -10.15
N LEU A 186 -9.80 8.34 -11.34
CA LEU A 186 -9.67 9.70 -11.88
C LEU A 186 -10.83 10.11 -12.79
N ILE A 187 -11.74 9.18 -13.12
CA ILE A 187 -12.96 9.48 -13.88
C ILE A 187 -14.02 10.00 -12.93
N ASN A 188 -14.13 9.39 -11.75
CA ASN A 188 -15.04 9.88 -10.71
C ASN A 188 -14.61 11.29 -10.24
N THR A 189 -15.56 12.22 -10.25
CA THR A 189 -15.37 13.63 -9.86
C THR A 189 -15.58 13.88 -8.38
N SER A 190 -16.01 12.85 -7.62
CA SER A 190 -16.23 12.99 -6.18
C SER A 190 -14.95 13.37 -5.43
N SER A 191 -15.07 14.26 -4.46
CA SER A 191 -14.00 14.59 -3.51
C SER A 191 -14.09 13.78 -2.21
N SER A 192 -15.13 12.96 -2.03
CA SER A 192 -15.30 12.16 -0.82
C SER A 192 -14.44 10.89 -0.86
N ALA A 193 -13.61 10.67 0.15
CA ALA A 193 -12.79 9.46 0.26
C ALA A 193 -13.63 8.16 0.35
N SER A 194 -14.87 8.23 0.86
CA SER A 194 -15.78 7.07 0.96
C SER A 194 -16.08 6.43 -0.39
N ASP A 195 -16.04 7.22 -1.45
CA ASP A 195 -16.45 6.80 -2.80
C ASP A 195 -15.34 6.04 -3.53
N TYR A 196 -14.17 5.94 -2.89
CA TYR A 196 -12.98 5.27 -3.39
C TYR A 196 -12.57 4.07 -2.53
N ILE A 197 -13.42 3.66 -1.60
CA ILE A 197 -13.17 2.52 -0.74
C ILE A 197 -13.06 1.25 -1.59
N SER A 198 -12.03 0.46 -1.29
CA SER A 198 -11.75 -0.80 -1.99
C SER A 198 -12.96 -1.75 -2.00
N PRO A 199 -13.24 -2.43 -3.12
CA PRO A 199 -14.29 -3.45 -3.19
C PRO A 199 -14.01 -4.68 -2.32
N TYR A 200 -12.79 -4.84 -1.78
CA TYR A 200 -12.48 -5.91 -0.84
C TYR A 200 -13.06 -5.67 0.56
N VAL A 201 -13.38 -4.41 0.90
CA VAL A 201 -13.86 -4.02 2.24
C VAL A 201 -15.30 -3.51 2.24
N SER A 202 -15.92 -3.35 1.07
CA SER A 202 -17.30 -2.88 0.87
C SER A 202 -18.32 -4.01 0.87
#